data_AF-A0AAW7QQ63-F1
#
_entry.id   AF-A0AAW7QQ63-F1
#
_cell.length_a   1.000
_cell.length_b   1.000
_cell.length_c   1.000
_cell.angle_alpha   90.00
_cell.angle_beta   90.00
_cell.angle_gamma   90.00
#
_symmetry.space_group_name_H-M   'P 1'
#
loop_
_entity.id
_entity.type
_entity.pdbx_description
1 polymer ?
#
loop_
_entity_poly.entity_id
_entity_poly.type
_entity_poly.pdbx_seq_one_letter_code
_entity_poly.pdbx_strand_id
1 'polypeptide(L)'
;MDPIFATVRSIHAIFGREVLAVIIVAAAIYLAFTYRPGAPRSLVTRIFPVLIDIQATLGLIYWLVGIFAGVNYFLTFPFILHPLLGLVTAVVAHILMGVRTPFARLGRWAGPSALGIILVLVLSNAMIAIMA
;
A
#
# COMPACT_ATOMS: atom_id res chain seq x y z
N MET A 1 -1.57 27.04 9.06
CA MET A 1 -1.77 25.58 9.16
C MET A 1 -1.40 25.16 10.56
N ASP A 2 -2.17 24.25 11.17
CA ASP A 2 -1.84 23.64 12.45
C ASP A 2 -0.43 22.99 12.39
N PRO A 3 0.49 23.31 13.31
CA PRO A 3 1.83 22.74 13.35
C PRO A 3 1.85 21.21 13.37
N ILE A 4 0.88 20.59 14.06
CA ILE A 4 0.76 19.13 14.13
C ILE A 4 0.43 18.58 12.74
N PHE A 5 -0.58 19.15 12.06
CA PHE A 5 -0.91 18.77 10.69
C PHE A 5 0.27 18.94 9.73
N ALA A 6 1.04 20.02 9.84
CA ALA A 6 2.22 20.25 9.00
C ALA A 6 3.29 19.17 9.19
N THR A 7 3.56 18.77 10.43
CA THR A 7 4.49 17.67 10.75
C THR A 7 3.99 16.34 10.21
N VAL A 8 2.72 16.01 10.42
CA VAL A 8 2.12 14.75 9.93
C VAL A 8 2.14 14.69 8.40
N ARG A 9 1.83 15.79 7.72
CA ARG A 9 1.93 15.91 6.26
C ARG A 9 3.36 15.63 5.77
N SER A 10 4.37 16.17 6.46
CA SER A 10 5.79 15.94 6.12
C SER A 10 6.20 14.48 6.31
N ILE A 11 5.84 13.87 7.43
CA ILE A 11 6.11 12.45 7.72
C ILE A 11 5.44 11.56 6.65
N HIS A 12 4.17 11.82 6.35
CA HIS A 12 3.44 11.07 5.31
C HIS A 12 4.06 11.26 3.92
N ALA A 13 4.50 12.47 3.60
CA ALA A 13 5.17 12.75 2.33
C ALA A 13 6.48 11.95 2.17
N ILE A 14 7.40 12.08 3.13
CA ILE A 14 8.73 11.48 3.04
C ILE A 14 8.63 9.96 3.19
N PHE A 15 8.03 9.49 4.29
CA PHE A 15 8.02 8.05 4.56
C PHE A 15 6.97 7.32 3.74
N GLY A 16 5.76 7.87 3.60
CA GLY A 16 4.66 7.23 2.90
C GLY A 16 4.83 7.23 1.38
N ARG A 17 5.15 8.39 0.78
CA ARG A 17 5.22 8.53 -0.69
C ARG A 17 6.59 8.29 -1.28
N GLU A 18 7.67 8.71 -0.61
CA GLU A 18 9.00 8.62 -1.21
C GLU A 18 9.70 7.32 -0.81
N VAL A 19 9.90 7.10 0.49
CA VAL A 19 10.69 5.96 0.98
C VAL A 19 9.94 4.63 0.85
N LEU A 20 8.76 4.50 1.45
CA LEU A 20 8.02 3.22 1.44
C LEU A 20 7.59 2.82 0.03
N ALA A 21 7.22 3.78 -0.82
CA ALA A 21 6.83 3.46 -2.19
C ALA A 21 8.00 2.82 -2.96
N VAL A 22 9.22 3.37 -2.86
CA VAL A 22 10.40 2.79 -3.50
C VAL A 22 10.71 1.40 -2.95
N ILE A 23 10.64 1.21 -1.63
CA ILE A 23 10.90 -0.10 -1.00
C ILE A 23 9.85 -1.13 -1.43
N ILE A 24 8.57 -0.75 -1.49
CA ILE A 24 7.47 -1.62 -1.94
C ILE A 24 7.68 -2.00 -3.41
N VAL A 25 8.01 -1.05 -4.29
CA VAL A 25 8.28 -1.33 -5.69
C VAL A 25 9.49 -2.27 -5.84
N ALA A 26 10.59 -2.01 -5.14
CA ALA A 26 11.78 -2.87 -5.17
C ALA A 26 11.47 -4.29 -4.68
N ALA A 27 10.73 -4.43 -3.58
CA ALA A 27 10.30 -5.71 -3.05
C ALA A 27 9.34 -6.43 -4.01
N ALA A 28 8.42 -5.71 -4.67
CA ALA A 28 7.53 -6.27 -5.67
C ALA A 28 8.31 -6.78 -6.89
N ILE A 29 9.26 -6.01 -7.42
CA ILE A 29 10.14 -6.43 -8.51
C ILE A 29 10.90 -7.69 -8.11
N TYR A 30 11.54 -7.70 -6.94
CA TYR A 30 12.25 -8.88 -6.44
C TYR A 30 11.33 -10.10 -6.36
N LEU A 31 10.12 -9.95 -5.81
CA LEU A 31 9.15 -11.03 -5.69
C LEU A 31 8.62 -11.48 -7.06
N ALA A 32 8.56 -10.62 -8.07
CA ALA A 32 8.12 -11.00 -9.42
C ALA A 32 9.05 -12.06 -10.03
N PHE A 33 10.34 -12.04 -9.70
CA PHE A 33 11.33 -12.99 -10.20
C PHE A 33 11.59 -14.16 -9.25
N THR A 34 11.37 -13.98 -7.94
CA THR A 34 11.76 -14.97 -6.93
C THR A 34 10.60 -15.72 -6.30
N TYR A 35 9.37 -15.21 -6.40
CA TYR A 35 8.21 -15.86 -5.80
C TYR A 35 7.90 -17.18 -6.49
N ARG A 36 7.79 -18.25 -5.70
CA ARG A 36 7.42 -19.59 -6.14
C ARG A 36 6.21 -20.07 -5.33
N PRO A 37 5.10 -20.45 -5.99
CA PRO A 37 3.95 -21.02 -5.28
C PRO A 37 4.35 -22.31 -4.55
N GLY A 38 3.91 -22.46 -3.31
CA GLY A 38 4.18 -23.67 -2.50
C GLY A 38 5.60 -23.78 -1.93
N ALA A 39 6.53 -22.89 -2.32
CA ALA A 39 7.85 -22.85 -1.70
C ALA A 39 7.79 -22.21 -0.29
N PRO A 40 8.76 -22.50 0.60
CA PRO A 40 8.88 -21.81 1.87
C PRO A 40 8.90 -20.28 1.69
N ARG A 41 8.07 -19.57 2.47
CA ARG A 41 7.98 -18.10 2.38
C ARG A 41 9.30 -17.46 2.79
N SER A 42 9.95 -16.81 1.82
CA SER A 42 11.13 -15.95 2.05
C SER A 42 10.80 -14.77 2.97
N LEU A 43 11.84 -14.15 3.53
CA LEU A 43 11.68 -12.96 4.38
C LEU A 43 10.95 -11.83 3.63
N VAL A 44 11.28 -11.60 2.36
CA VAL A 44 10.64 -10.56 1.53
C VAL A 44 9.15 -10.83 1.34
N THR A 45 8.75 -12.09 1.09
CA THR A 45 7.33 -12.48 1.00
C THR A 45 6.54 -12.28 2.30
N ARG A 46 7.23 -12.26 3.45
CA ARG A 46 6.61 -12.01 4.76
C ARG A 46 6.51 -10.52 5.06
N ILE A 47 7.56 -9.76 4.75
CA ILE A 47 7.64 -8.33 5.04
C ILE A 47 6.83 -7.50 4.03
N PHE A 48 6.67 -7.95 2.79
CA PHE A 48 6.01 -7.16 1.75
C PHE A 48 4.60 -6.67 2.11
N PRO A 49 3.67 -7.52 2.61
CA PRO A 49 2.38 -7.04 3.10
C PRO A 49 2.51 -6.06 4.28
N VAL A 50 3.49 -6.25 5.16
CA VAL A 50 3.74 -5.36 6.30
C VAL A 50 4.18 -3.97 5.85
N LEU A 51 4.99 -3.86 4.78
CA LEU A 51 5.35 -2.55 4.21
C LEU A 51 4.11 -1.80 3.71
N ILE A 52 3.17 -2.52 3.10
CA ILE A 52 1.89 -1.96 2.65
C ILE A 52 1.03 -1.56 3.84
N ASP A 53 1.01 -2.34 4.93
CA ASP A 53 0.30 -1.97 6.17
C ASP A 53 0.82 -0.65 6.74
N ILE A 54 2.15 -0.47 6.78
CA ILE A 54 2.77 0.78 7.26
C ILE A 54 2.37 1.94 6.34
N GLN A 55 2.42 1.76 5.02
CA GLN A 55 2.03 2.79 4.06
C GLN A 55 0.55 3.18 4.21
N ALA A 56 -0.34 2.20 4.33
CA ALA A 56 -1.76 2.42 4.55
C ALA A 56 -2.03 3.13 5.88
N THR A 57 -1.32 2.75 6.94
CA THR A 57 -1.43 3.35 8.28
C THR A 57 -0.98 4.81 8.27
N LEU A 58 0.15 5.13 7.63
CA LEU A 58 0.62 6.51 7.49
C LEU A 58 -0.38 7.37 6.69
N GLY A 59 -1.00 6.79 5.66
CA GLY A 59 -2.08 7.45 4.90
C GLY A 59 -3.32 7.72 5.75
N LEU A 60 -3.75 6.74 6.55
CA LEU A 60 -4.88 6.87 7.46
C LEU A 60 -4.64 7.94 8.53
N ILE A 61 -3.45 7.96 9.14
CA ILE A 61 -3.08 8.98 10.14
C ILE A 61 -3.11 10.36 9.51
N TYR A 62 -2.51 10.54 8.32
CA TYR A 62 -2.55 11.82 7.60
C TYR A 62 -3.97 12.29 7.32
N TRP A 63 -4.83 11.38 6.84
CA TRP A 63 -6.21 11.67 6.54
C TRP A 63 -7.01 12.07 7.79
N LEU A 64 -6.91 11.31 8.88
CA LEU A 64 -7.59 11.59 10.15
C LEU A 64 -7.17 12.94 10.74
N VAL A 65 -5.85 13.18 10.84
CA VAL A 65 -5.32 14.43 11.39
C VAL A 65 -5.77 15.62 10.54
N GLY A 66 -5.79 15.50 9.21
CA GLY A 66 -6.29 16.55 8.34
C GLY A 66 -7.77 16.86 8.54
N ILE A 67 -8.63 15.85 8.73
CA ILE A 67 -10.05 16.05 9.04
C ILE A 67 -10.21 16.81 10.35
N PHE A 68 -9.51 16.38 11.41
CA PHE A 68 -9.56 17.07 12.70
C PHE A 68 -8.96 18.49 12.66
N ALA A 69 -8.06 18.76 11.71
CA ALA A 69 -7.51 20.09 11.43
C ALA A 69 -8.39 20.95 10.49
N GLY A 70 -9.57 20.46 10.06
CA GLY A 70 -10.53 21.22 9.24
C GLY A 70 -10.32 21.11 7.72
N VAL A 71 -9.57 20.11 7.25
CA VAL A 71 -9.29 19.89 5.81
C VAL A 71 -10.46 19.18 5.13
N ASN A 72 -11.47 19.94 4.71
CA ASN A 72 -12.73 19.40 4.19
C ASN A 72 -12.61 18.62 2.87
N TYR A 73 -11.63 18.92 2.02
CA TYR A 73 -11.50 18.22 0.72
C TYR A 73 -11.17 16.73 0.87
N PHE A 74 -10.63 16.29 2.01
CA PHE A 74 -10.40 14.87 2.31
C PHE A 74 -11.67 14.02 2.34
N LEU A 75 -12.83 14.65 2.54
CA LEU A 75 -14.14 14.01 2.55
C LEU A 75 -14.80 13.98 1.16
N THR A 76 -14.19 14.64 0.17
CA THR A 76 -14.75 14.72 -1.20
C THR A 76 -14.20 13.60 -2.08
N PHE A 77 -14.93 13.26 -3.15
CA PHE A 77 -14.41 12.34 -4.17
C PHE A 77 -13.35 13.03 -5.05
N PRO A 78 -12.27 12.32 -5.44
CA PRO A 78 -11.95 10.93 -5.13
C PRO A 78 -11.18 10.73 -3.80
N PHE A 79 -10.86 11.78 -3.05
CA PHE A 79 -10.02 11.73 -1.84
C PHE A 79 -10.52 10.82 -0.74
N ILE A 80 -11.83 10.74 -0.54
CA ILE A 80 -12.44 9.84 0.44
C ILE A 80 -12.06 8.37 0.20
N LEU A 81 -11.70 8.00 -1.03
CA LEU A 81 -11.27 6.66 -1.38
C LEU A 81 -9.83 6.37 -0.97
N HIS A 82 -8.97 7.37 -0.72
CA HIS A 82 -7.57 7.15 -0.40
C HIS A 82 -7.33 6.25 0.83
N PRO A 83 -7.92 6.51 2.02
CA PRO A 83 -7.75 5.61 3.16
C PRO A 83 -8.39 4.24 2.91
N LEU A 84 -9.51 4.19 2.17
CA LEU A 84 -10.23 2.95 1.87
C LEU A 84 -9.41 2.04 0.96
N LEU A 85 -8.85 2.58 -0.13
CA LEU A 85 -7.98 1.84 -1.04
C LEU A 85 -6.68 1.43 -0.37
N GLY A 86 -6.11 2.26 0.52
CA GLY A 86 -4.97 1.87 1.34
C GLY A 86 -5.25 0.60 2.15
N LEU A 87 -6.39 0.55 2.86
CA LEU A 87 -6.81 -0.60 3.65
C LEU A 87 -7.11 -1.82 2.79
N VAL A 88 -7.80 -1.65 1.66
CA VAL A 88 -8.07 -2.74 0.71
C VAL A 88 -6.75 -3.32 0.19
N THR A 89 -5.79 -2.47 -0.16
CA THR A 89 -4.46 -2.89 -0.64
C THR A 89 -3.74 -3.73 0.41
N ALA A 90 -3.76 -3.29 1.68
CA ALA A 90 -3.16 -4.02 2.80
C ALA A 90 -3.79 -5.42 2.98
N VAL A 91 -5.12 -5.50 3.02
CA VAL A 91 -5.85 -6.77 3.14
C VAL A 91 -5.54 -7.70 1.96
N VAL A 92 -5.62 -7.17 0.74
CA VAL A 92 -5.34 -7.93 -0.48
C VAL A 92 -3.90 -8.46 -0.50
N ALA A 93 -2.92 -7.66 -0.06
CA ALA A 93 -1.54 -8.09 0.02
C ALA A 93 -1.34 -9.27 0.98
N HIS A 94 -1.98 -9.26 2.15
CA HIS A 94 -1.94 -10.39 3.09
C HIS A 94 -2.58 -11.66 2.54
N ILE A 95 -3.70 -11.53 1.83
CA ILE A 95 -4.39 -12.67 1.20
C ILE A 95 -3.51 -13.26 0.10
N LEU A 96 -3.04 -12.42 -0.82
CA LEU A 96 -2.34 -12.87 -2.01
C LEU A 96 -0.92 -13.38 -1.74
N MET A 97 -0.24 -12.81 -0.75
CA MET A 97 1.10 -13.26 -0.34
C MET A 97 1.06 -14.29 0.80
N GLY A 98 -0.14 -14.62 1.28
CA GLY A 98 -0.38 -15.57 2.37
C GLY A 98 -0.12 -17.02 1.97
N VAL A 99 -0.06 -17.91 2.97
CA VAL A 99 0.16 -19.35 2.77
C VAL A 99 -1.01 -20.00 2.00
N ARG A 100 -2.23 -19.50 2.22
CA ARG A 100 -3.47 -19.98 1.60
C ARG A 100 -3.92 -19.08 0.45
N THR A 101 -2.97 -18.55 -0.32
CA THR A 101 -3.28 -17.66 -1.44
C THR A 101 -4.21 -18.36 -2.44
N PRO A 102 -5.28 -17.69 -2.92
CA PRO A 102 -6.16 -18.27 -3.94
C PRO A 102 -5.42 -18.51 -5.26
N PHE A 103 -4.25 -17.88 -5.44
CA PHE A 103 -3.44 -17.97 -6.66
C PHE A 103 -2.50 -19.17 -6.68
N ALA A 104 -2.50 -20.02 -5.65
CA ALA A 104 -1.64 -21.20 -5.59
C ALA A 104 -1.77 -22.11 -6.83
N ARG A 105 -2.97 -22.17 -7.43
CA ARG A 105 -3.26 -22.98 -8.63
C ARG A 105 -2.82 -22.34 -9.95
N LEU A 106 -2.39 -21.08 -9.95
CA LEU A 106 -1.94 -20.38 -11.16
C LEU A 106 -0.50 -20.76 -11.58
N GLY A 107 0.19 -21.61 -10.80
CA GLY A 107 1.54 -22.06 -11.09
C GLY A 107 2.50 -20.87 -11.24
N ARG A 108 3.25 -20.82 -12.35
CA ARG A 108 4.21 -19.72 -12.61
C ARG A 108 3.58 -18.32 -12.64
N TRP A 109 2.26 -18.21 -12.82
CA TRP A 109 1.55 -16.93 -12.88
C TRP A 109 1.11 -16.41 -11.52
N ALA A 110 1.18 -17.21 -10.44
CA ALA A 110 0.66 -16.81 -9.13
C ALA A 110 1.31 -15.52 -8.60
N GLY A 111 2.65 -15.44 -8.66
CA GLY A 111 3.41 -14.26 -8.22
C GLY A 111 3.11 -13.03 -9.07
N PRO A 112 3.31 -13.09 -10.41
CA PRO A 112 3.00 -11.98 -11.30
C PRO A 112 1.55 -11.48 -11.19
N SER A 113 0.55 -12.37 -11.10
CA SER A 113 -0.85 -11.99 -10.93
C SER A 113 -1.11 -11.30 -9.59
N ALA A 114 -0.55 -11.80 -8.48
CA ALA A 114 -0.67 -11.17 -7.17
C ALA A 114 -0.06 -9.76 -7.17
N LEU A 115 1.16 -9.64 -7.68
CA LEU A 115 1.90 -8.39 -7.72
C LEU A 115 1.26 -7.39 -8.68
N GLY A 116 0.70 -7.85 -9.80
CA GLY A 116 -0.03 -7.00 -10.74
C GLY A 116 -1.27 -6.37 -10.11
N ILE A 117 -2.08 -7.15 -9.37
CA ILE A 117 -3.24 -6.62 -8.65
C ILE A 117 -2.81 -5.60 -7.59
N ILE A 118 -1.78 -5.93 -6.80
CA ILE A 118 -1.27 -5.03 -5.76
C ILE A 118 -0.72 -3.74 -6.39
N LEU A 119 -0.01 -3.84 -7.51
CA LEU A 119 0.49 -2.68 -8.25
C LEU A 119 -0.65 -1.77 -8.70
N VAL A 120 -1.72 -2.32 -9.29
CA VAL A 120 -2.90 -1.53 -9.70
C VAL A 120 -3.49 -0.79 -8.50
N LEU A 121 -3.69 -1.49 -7.37
CA LEU A 121 -4.24 -0.88 -6.16
C LEU A 121 -3.35 0.24 -5.60
N VAL A 122 -2.04 0.02 -5.53
CA VAL A 122 -1.05 1.01 -5.08
C VAL A 122 -1.04 2.22 -6.01
N LEU A 123 -1.03 2.01 -7.34
CA LEU A 123 -1.04 3.10 -8.32
C LEU A 123 -2.35 3.89 -8.25
N SER A 124 -3.50 3.23 -8.17
CA SER A 124 -4.79 3.92 -7.99
C SER A 124 -4.78 4.76 -6.72
N ASN A 125 -4.27 4.23 -5.62
CA ASN A 125 -4.20 4.95 -4.36
C ASN A 125 -3.25 6.17 -4.42
N ALA A 126 -2.13 6.03 -5.13
CA ALA A 126 -1.16 7.10 -5.35
C ALA A 126 -1.69 8.19 -6.29
N MET A 127 -2.40 7.82 -7.37
CA MET A 127 -3.01 8.79 -8.28
C MET A 127 -4.04 9.65 -7.57
N ILE A 128 -4.88 9.07 -6.70
CA ILE A 128 -5.80 9.84 -5.87
C ILE A 128 -5.03 10.84 -5.01
N ALA A 129 -3.94 10.42 -4.35
CA ALA A 129 -3.15 11.31 -3.51
C ALA A 129 -2.51 12.49 -4.26
N ILE A 130 -2.21 12.34 -5.55
CA ILE A 130 -1.58 13.39 -6.39
C ILE A 130 -2.60 14.45 -6.85
N MET A 131 -3.90 14.11 -6.93
CA MET A 131 -4.94 15.04 -7.36
C MET A 131 -5.31 16.12 -6.31
N ALA A 132 -4.59 16.18 -5.18
CA ALA A 132 -4.91 16.96 -3.97
C ALA A 132 -4.03 18.18 -3.79
#